data_AF-A0A950HMW4-F1
#
_entry.id   AF-A0A950HMW4-F1
#
_cell.length_a   1.000
_cell.length_b   1.000
_cell.length_c   1.000
_cell.angle_alpha   90.00
_cell.angle_beta   90.00
_cell.angle_gamma   90.00
#
_symmetry.space_group_name_H-M   'P 1'
#
loop_
_entity.id
_entity.type
_entity.pdbx_description
1 polymer ?
#
loop_
_entity_poly.entity_id
_entity_poly.type
_entity_poly.pdbx_seq_one_letter_code
_entity_poly.pdbx_strand_id
1 'polypeptide(L)'
;MEFGLESMSAGRRHDLRRAAFGRLLEEILENRVLSFDAAAGRETAQLMAQRRRAGKPVDLRDAMIAGIARATRGTLATRNSRHFEAS
;
A
#
# COMPACT_ATOMS: atom_id res chain seq x y z
N MET A 1 -7.80 -4.90 -2.37
CA MET A 1 -8.95 -4.43 -3.17
C MET A 1 -9.84 -5.58 -3.61
N GLU A 2 -9.27 -6.76 -3.90
CA GLU A 2 -10.07 -7.95 -4.23
C GLU A 2 -11.07 -8.35 -3.15
N PHE A 3 -10.76 -8.22 -1.85
CA PHE A 3 -11.76 -8.45 -0.78
C PHE A 3 -13.09 -7.71 -1.04
N GLY A 4 -13.04 -6.45 -1.49
CA GLY A 4 -14.24 -5.68 -1.80
C GLY A 4 -14.96 -6.17 -3.06
N LEU A 5 -14.24 -6.73 -4.03
CA LEU A 5 -14.82 -7.38 -5.22
C LEU A 5 -15.45 -8.73 -4.84
N GLU A 6 -14.74 -9.56 -4.10
CA GLU A 6 -15.21 -10.88 -3.65
C GLU A 6 -16.38 -10.79 -2.68
N SER A 7 -16.51 -9.68 -1.94
CA SER A 7 -17.65 -9.44 -1.03
C SER A 7 -18.93 -9.03 -1.77
N MET A 8 -18.90 -8.82 -3.09
CA MET A 8 -20.08 -8.42 -3.86
C MET A 8 -20.91 -9.63 -4.29
N SER A 9 -22.23 -9.45 -4.36
CA SER A 9 -23.09 -10.40 -5.06
C SER A 9 -22.69 -10.52 -6.54
N ALA A 10 -22.68 -11.75 -7.06
CA ALA A 10 -22.45 -12.01 -8.47
C ALA A 10 -23.43 -11.23 -9.36
N GLY A 11 -22.95 -10.81 -10.54
CA GLY A 11 -23.74 -10.11 -11.55
C GLY A 11 -22.95 -8.99 -12.23
N ARG A 12 -23.59 -8.34 -13.20
CA ARG A 12 -22.94 -7.38 -14.13
C ARG A 12 -22.06 -6.33 -13.45
N ARG A 13 -22.47 -5.84 -12.28
CA ARG A 13 -21.75 -4.81 -11.52
C ARG A 13 -20.43 -5.33 -10.93
N HIS A 14 -20.40 -6.59 -10.51
CA HIS A 14 -19.21 -7.30 -10.03
C HIS A 14 -18.26 -7.59 -11.18
N ASP A 15 -18.78 -8.15 -12.28
CA ASP A 15 -17.98 -8.49 -13.48
C ASP A 15 -17.26 -7.27 -14.06
N LEU A 16 -17.98 -6.16 -14.21
CA LEU A 16 -17.41 -4.91 -14.74
C LEU A 16 -16.28 -4.38 -13.85
N ARG A 17 -16.41 -4.47 -12.52
CA ARG A 17 -15.36 -4.03 -11.59
C ARG A 17 -14.18 -4.98 -11.57
N ARG A 18 -14.41 -6.30 -11.62
CA ARG A 18 -13.35 -7.30 -11.74
C ARG A 18 -12.53 -7.07 -13.01
N ALA A 19 -13.20 -6.89 -14.15
CA ALA A 19 -12.55 -6.61 -15.43
C ALA A 19 -11.76 -5.28 -15.41
N ALA A 20 -12.34 -4.21 -14.85
CA ALA A 20 -11.65 -2.94 -14.72
C ALA A 20 -10.41 -3.02 -13.80
N PHE A 21 -10.49 -3.80 -12.73
CA PHE A 21 -9.35 -4.04 -11.84
C PHE A 21 -8.25 -4.85 -12.52
N GLY A 22 -8.61 -5.90 -13.29
CA GLY A 22 -7.65 -6.64 -14.10
C GLY A 22 -6.87 -5.75 -15.07
N ARG A 23 -7.59 -4.91 -15.84
CA ARG A 23 -6.93 -3.93 -16.74
C ARG A 23 -6.04 -2.94 -16.01
N LEU A 24 -6.44 -2.47 -14.82
CA LEU A 24 -5.57 -1.62 -14.00
C LEU A 24 -4.26 -2.31 -13.66
N LEU A 25 -4.29 -3.59 -13.29
CA LEU A 25 -3.09 -4.35 -12.94
C LEU A 25 -2.21 -4.60 -14.17
N GLU A 26 -2.80 -5.06 -15.26
CA GLU A 26 -2.07 -5.54 -16.44
C GLU A 26 -1.63 -4.41 -17.38
N GLU A 27 -2.51 -3.44 -17.66
CA GLU A 27 -2.28 -2.42 -18.69
C GLU A 27 -1.68 -1.13 -18.10
N ILE A 28 -2.16 -0.71 -16.92
CA ILE A 28 -1.76 0.58 -16.33
C ILE A 28 -0.55 0.41 -15.42
N LEU A 29 -0.58 -0.61 -14.56
CA LEU A 29 0.53 -0.90 -13.66
C LEU A 29 1.57 -1.82 -14.29
N GLU A 30 1.27 -2.44 -15.43
CA GLU A 30 2.18 -3.37 -16.13
C GLU A 30 2.72 -4.45 -15.19
N ASN A 31 1.87 -4.96 -14.28
CA ASN A 31 2.25 -5.90 -13.23
C ASN A 31 3.35 -5.43 -12.26
N ARG A 32 3.66 -4.13 -12.20
CA ARG A 32 4.62 -3.53 -11.26
C ARG A 32 4.03 -3.34 -9.86
N VAL A 33 3.47 -4.41 -9.32
CA VAL A 33 2.93 -4.47 -7.96
C VAL A 33 4.02 -4.95 -7.02
N LEU A 34 4.50 -4.04 -6.14
CA LEU A 34 5.53 -4.38 -5.16
C LEU A 34 4.96 -5.25 -4.04
N SER A 35 5.66 -6.35 -3.74
CA SER A 35 5.32 -7.23 -2.62
C SER A 35 5.79 -6.63 -1.29
N PHE A 36 5.07 -6.95 -0.21
CA PHE A 36 5.55 -6.69 1.15
C PHE A 36 6.41 -7.86 1.62
N ASP A 37 7.72 -7.74 1.42
CA ASP A 37 8.69 -8.77 1.76
C ASP A 37 9.40 -8.50 3.11
N ALA A 38 10.40 -9.31 3.45
CA ALA A 38 11.16 -9.17 4.69
C ALA A 38 11.95 -7.84 4.77
N ALA A 39 12.38 -7.29 3.64
CA ALA A 39 13.08 -6.00 3.62
C ALA A 39 12.12 -4.86 3.93
N ALA A 40 10.96 -4.84 3.27
CA ALA A 40 9.87 -3.90 3.57
C ALA A 40 9.43 -4.00 5.04
N GLY A 41 9.29 -5.22 5.57
CA GLY A 41 8.94 -5.46 6.97
C GLY A 41 9.92 -4.86 7.98
N ARG A 42 11.23 -4.97 7.71
CA ARG A 42 12.26 -4.36 8.57
C ARG A 42 12.18 -2.83 8.55
N GLU A 43 12.04 -2.23 7.36
CA GLU A 43 11.90 -0.78 7.22
C GLU A 43 10.63 -0.26 7.92
N THR A 44 9.50 -0.96 7.78
CA THR A 44 8.27 -0.66 8.51
C THR A 44 8.47 -0.70 10.02
N ALA A 45 9.06 -1.76 10.56
CA ALA A 45 9.29 -1.89 12.00
C ALA A 45 10.17 -0.75 12.55
N GLN A 46 11.24 -0.40 11.81
CA GLN A 46 12.11 0.72 12.18
C GLN A 46 11.35 2.05 12.19
N LEU A 47 10.56 2.33 11.15
CA LEU A 47 9.77 3.55 11.05
C LEU A 47 8.74 3.66 12.19
N MET A 48 8.01 2.57 12.46
CA MET A 48 7.03 2.53 13.56
C MET A 48 7.68 2.77 14.91
N ALA A 49 8.85 2.16 15.17
CA ALA A 49 9.60 2.36 16.41
C ALA A 49 10.08 3.81 16.56
N GLN A 50 10.57 4.43 15.49
CA GLN A 50 10.98 5.84 15.48
C GLN A 50 9.81 6.77 15.81
N ARG A 51 8.65 6.57 15.17
CA ARG A 51 7.45 7.38 15.42
C ARG A 51 6.91 7.22 16.82
N ARG A 52 6.87 5.98 17.33
CA ARG A 52 6.47 5.69 18.70
C ARG A 52 7.37 6.41 19.71
N ARG A 53 8.70 6.40 19.52
CA ARG A 53 9.63 7.15 20.38
C ARG A 53 9.41 8.66 20.31
N ALA A 54 8.98 9.17 19.16
CA ALA A 54 8.66 10.58 18.96
C ALA A 54 7.23 10.98 19.44
N GLY A 55 6.49 10.07 20.09
CA GLY A 55 5.12 10.33 20.55
C GLY A 55 4.11 10.53 19.41
N LYS A 56 4.44 10.13 18.18
CA LYS A 56 3.58 10.28 17.00
C LYS A 56 2.68 9.05 16.83
N PRO A 57 1.42 9.23 16.40
CA PRO A 57 0.56 8.11 16.01
C PRO A 57 1.21 7.25 14.92
N VAL A 58 0.91 5.96 14.95
CA VAL A 58 1.39 4.99 13.96
C VAL A 58 0.19 4.29 13.34
N ASP A 59 -0.07 4.55 12.06
CA ASP A 59 -0.96 3.71 11.26
C ASP A 59 -0.13 2.61 10.59
N LEU A 60 -0.53 1.35 10.81
CA LEU A 60 0.21 0.19 10.30
C LEU A 60 0.25 0.16 8.77
N ARG A 61 -0.86 0.51 8.10
CA ARG A 61 -0.95 0.43 6.63
C ARG A 61 -0.08 1.48 5.97
N ASP A 62 -0.12 2.71 6.48
CA ASP A 62 0.77 3.78 6.02
C ASP A 62 2.24 3.43 6.30
N ALA A 63 2.55 2.83 7.45
CA ALA A 63 3.90 2.38 7.76
C ALA A 63 4.38 1.23 6.86
N MET A 64 3.49 0.33 6.45
CA MET A 64 3.80 -0.72 5.46
C MET A 64 4.11 -0.13 4.08
N ILE A 65 3.30 0.82 3.62
CA ILE A 65 3.53 1.53 2.34
C ILE A 65 4.88 2.28 2.37
N ALA A 66 5.16 3.00 3.46
CA ALA A 66 6.45 3.67 3.64
C ALA A 66 7.63 2.69 3.71
N GLY A 67 7.45 1.53 4.35
CA GLY A 67 8.47 0.48 4.41
C GLY A 67 8.81 -0.07 3.03
N ILE A 68 7.81 -0.34 2.18
CA ILE A 68 8.01 -0.74 0.79
C ILE A 68 8.77 0.34 0.02
N ALA A 69 8.35 1.61 0.14
CA ALA A 69 9.02 2.71 -0.55
C ALA A 69 10.50 2.84 -0.13
N ARG A 70 10.80 2.74 1.17
CA ARG A 70 12.18 2.77 1.69
C ARG A 70 13.00 1.59 1.21
N ALA A 71 12.47 0.37 1.29
CA ALA A 71 13.17 -0.85 0.87
C ALA A 71 13.50 -0.86 -0.63
N THR A 72 12.63 -0.29 -1.45
CA THR A 72 12.80 -0.20 -2.91
C THR A 72 13.49 1.09 -3.37
N ARG A 73 13.84 1.99 -2.44
CA ARG A 73 14.34 3.35 -2.73
C ARG A 73 13.40 4.15 -3.65
N GLY A 74 12.10 3.88 -3.57
CA GLY A 74 11.07 4.57 -4.34
C GLY A 74 10.62 5.87 -3.68
N THR A 75 10.11 6.80 -4.49
CA THR A 75 9.45 8.01 -4.01
C THR A 75 7.97 7.74 -3.78
N LEU A 76 7.46 8.04 -2.59
CA LEU A 76 6.06 7.85 -2.26
C LEU A 76 5.21 9.02 -2.78
N ALA A 77 4.35 8.76 -3.76
CA ALA A 77 3.32 9.70 -4.18
C ALA A 77 2.07 9.54 -3.29
N THR A 78 1.77 10.54 -2.46
CA THR A 78 0.61 10.52 -1.57
C THR A 78 0.00 11.91 -1.40
N ARG A 79 -1.33 11.96 -1.29
CA ARG A 79 -2.05 13.19 -0.87
C ARG A 79 -2.05 13.37 0.66
N ASN A 80 -1.62 12.36 1.41
CA ASN A 80 -1.66 12.34 2.87
C ASN A 80 -0.26 12.56 3.46
N SER A 81 0.46 13.59 2.99
CA SER A 81 1.88 13.83 3.31
C SER A 81 2.17 13.92 4.81
N ARG A 82 1.22 14.45 5.59
CA ARG A 82 1.31 14.58 7.06
C ARG A 82 1.64 13.28 7.81
N HIS A 83 1.29 12.10 7.26
CA HIS A 83 1.60 10.81 7.86
C HIS A 83 2.96 10.25 7.44
N PHE A 84 3.65 10.94 6.53
CA PHE A 84 4.95 10.54 5.97
C PHE A 84 6.05 11.57 6.26
N GLU A 85 5.69 12.81 6.60
CA GLU A 85 6.59 13.83 7.13
C GLU A 85 7.18 13.39 8.48
N ALA A 86 8.51 13.42 8.60
CA ALA A 86 9.35 12.76 9.63
C ALA A 86 9.63 11.26 9.39
N SER A 87 10.17 10.95 8.21
CA SER A 87 11.03 9.77 7.99
C SER A 87 12.47 10.23 7.81
#